data_AF-A0A518CMN9-F1
#
_entry.id   AF-A0A518CMN9-F1
#
_cell.length_a   1.000
_cell.length_b   1.000
_cell.length_c   1.000
_cell.angle_alpha   90.00
_cell.angle_beta   90.00
_cell.angle_gamma   90.00
#
_symmetry.space_group_name_H-M   'P 1'
#
loop_
_entity.id
_entity.type
_entity.pdbx_description
1 polymer ?
#
loop_
_entity_poly.entity_id
_entity_poly.type
_entity_poly.pdbx_seq_one_letter_code
_entity_poly.pdbx_strand_id
1 'polypeptide(L)'
;MSRIVVYLEQQAQRADVVFRLHKVTQKSLEELRTSLATNAPVIELDLFNSDYDFNAGLLRKVMATLGELSIDSRIYELPEGETIDTCTFLDKCQISTEVLANILNEADAEFDRQQGE
;
A
#
# COMPACT_ATOMS: atom_id res chain seq x y z
N MET A 1 -13.68 -6.91 3.95
CA MET A 1 -12.95 -5.83 3.25
C MET A 1 -11.46 -5.97 3.59
N SER A 2 -10.58 -6.11 2.59
CA SER A 2 -9.13 -6.22 2.82
C SER A 2 -8.49 -4.86 3.04
N ARG A 3 -7.62 -4.76 4.06
CA ARG A 3 -6.81 -3.58 4.36
C ARG A 3 -5.37 -3.81 3.88
N ILE A 4 -4.85 -2.91 3.07
CA ILE A 4 -3.48 -3.00 2.55
C ILE A 4 -2.59 -2.07 3.34
N VAL A 5 -1.52 -2.63 3.89
CA VAL A 5 -0.52 -1.90 4.67
C VAL A 5 0.85 -2.05 4.01
N VAL A 6 1.51 -0.93 3.75
CA VAL A 6 2.82 -0.92 3.10
C VAL A 6 3.85 -0.27 4.02
N TYR A 7 4.87 -1.04 4.35
CA TYR A 7 6.07 -0.61 5.05
C TYR A 7 7.22 -0.47 4.07
N LEU A 8 8.05 0.53 4.30
CA LEU A 8 9.27 0.75 3.55
C LEU A 8 10.47 0.58 4.46
N GLU A 9 11.54 0.01 3.93
CA GLU A 9 12.81 -0.11 4.65
C GLU A 9 13.46 1.27 4.87
N GLN A 10 14.38 1.38 5.84
CA GLN A 10 15.05 2.66 6.13
C GLN A 10 15.80 3.26 4.93
N GLN A 11 16.16 2.43 3.94
CA GLN A 11 16.75 2.90 2.67
C GLN A 11 15.81 3.83 1.88
N ALA A 12 14.52 3.81 2.18
CA ALA A 12 13.51 4.70 1.62
C ALA A 12 13.53 6.12 2.21
N GLN A 13 14.33 6.42 3.25
CA GLN A 13 14.48 7.77 3.82
C GLN A 13 15.21 8.75 2.89
N ARG A 14 15.66 8.30 1.72
CA ARG A 14 16.28 9.15 0.71
C ARG A 14 15.32 10.26 0.28
N ALA A 15 15.84 11.48 0.16
CA ALA A 15 15.04 12.66 -0.20
C ALA A 15 14.30 12.48 -1.54
N ASP A 16 14.91 11.78 -2.51
CA ASP A 16 14.30 11.49 -3.81
C ASP A 16 13.07 10.56 -3.70
N VAL A 17 13.17 9.52 -2.86
CA VAL A 17 12.08 8.56 -2.58
C VAL A 17 10.93 9.25 -1.84
N VAL A 18 11.24 9.97 -0.76
CA VAL A 18 10.24 10.69 0.04
C VAL A 18 9.49 11.72 -0.81
N PHE A 19 10.19 12.40 -1.71
CA PHE A 19 9.56 13.38 -2.61
C PHE A 19 8.65 12.73 -3.66
N ARG A 20 9.05 11.60 -4.25
CA ARG A 20 8.19 10.82 -5.17
C ARG A 20 6.97 10.26 -4.44
N LEU A 21 7.15 9.72 -3.23
CA LEU A 21 6.06 9.25 -2.39
C LEU A 21 5.09 10.38 -2.06
N HIS A 22 5.57 11.55 -1.64
CA HIS A 22 4.73 12.72 -1.40
C HIS A 22 3.87 13.08 -2.63
N LYS A 23 4.43 13.03 -3.84
CA LYS A 23 3.65 13.30 -5.06
C LYS A 23 2.55 12.29 -5.32
N VAL A 24 2.78 11.03 -4.99
CA VAL A 24 1.83 9.94 -5.25
C VAL A 24 0.78 9.83 -4.13
N THR A 25 1.22 9.88 -2.88
CA THR A 25 0.38 9.68 -1.69
C THR A 25 -0.30 10.96 -1.23
N GLN A 26 0.18 12.12 -1.70
CA GLN A 26 -0.20 13.46 -1.22
C GLN A 26 -0.01 13.68 0.29
N LYS A 27 0.64 12.76 1.01
CA LYS A 27 1.01 12.92 2.42
C LYS A 27 2.15 13.91 2.58
N SER A 28 2.22 14.62 3.70
CA SER A 28 3.29 15.58 3.94
C SER A 28 4.67 14.90 3.99
N LEU A 29 5.72 15.59 3.50
CA LEU A 29 7.09 15.08 3.59
C LEU A 29 7.49 14.74 5.03
N GLU A 30 7.04 15.56 5.99
CA GLU A 30 7.27 15.33 7.42
C GLU A 30 6.58 14.06 7.93
N GLU A 31 5.35 13.79 7.51
CA GLU A 31 4.62 12.56 7.86
C GLU A 31 5.31 11.32 7.29
N LEU A 32 5.77 11.39 6.04
CA LEU A 32 6.50 10.30 5.40
C LEU A 32 7.84 10.04 6.11
N ARG A 33 8.61 11.09 6.40
CA ARG A 33 9.87 10.96 7.14
C ARG A 33 9.66 10.41 8.54
N THR A 34 8.63 10.89 9.24
CA THR A 34 8.29 10.41 10.58
C THR A 34 7.93 8.93 10.51
N SER A 35 7.07 8.54 9.56
CA SER A 35 6.66 7.13 9.40
C SER A 35 7.86 6.22 9.11
N LEU A 36 8.77 6.66 8.25
CA LEU A 36 10.01 5.93 7.96
C LEU A 36 10.99 5.87 9.14
N ALA A 37 10.98 6.88 10.01
CA ALA A 37 11.85 6.94 11.19
C ALA A 37 11.30 6.10 12.35
N THR A 38 9.97 6.03 12.49
CA THR A 38 9.29 5.25 13.53
C THR A 38 8.94 3.83 13.08
N ASN A 39 9.33 3.45 11.87
CA ASN A 39 8.97 2.18 11.25
C ASN A 39 7.45 1.95 11.22
N ALA A 40 6.69 3.03 10.99
CA ALA A 40 5.25 3.04 10.84
C ALA A 40 4.86 2.85 9.36
N PRO A 41 3.61 2.39 9.09
CA PRO A 41 3.17 2.13 7.73
C PRO A 41 3.10 3.44 6.93
N VAL A 42 3.69 3.42 5.74
CA VAL A 42 3.71 4.56 4.84
C VAL A 42 2.37 4.69 4.11
N ILE A 43 1.82 3.55 3.70
CA ILE A 43 0.46 3.45 3.16
C ILE A 43 -0.34 2.53 4.07
N GLU A 44 -1.54 2.96 4.41
CA GLU A 44 -2.52 2.17 5.12
C GLU A 44 -3.88 2.59 4.60
N LEU A 45 -4.54 1.71 3.86
CA LEU A 45 -5.85 1.99 3.26
C LEU A 45 -6.67 0.72 3.09
N ASP A 46 -7.98 0.90 3.07
CA ASP A 46 -8.95 -0.17 2.82
C ASP A 46 -9.23 -0.25 1.33
N LEU A 47 -8.94 -1.41 0.72
CA LEU A 47 -9.04 -1.55 -0.73
C LEU A 47 -10.51 -1.52 -1.17
N PHE A 48 -11.35 -2.34 -0.55
CA PHE A 48 -12.76 -2.54 -0.93
C PHE A 48 -13.72 -1.54 -0.27
N ASN A 49 -13.40 -0.24 -0.37
CA ASN A 49 -14.28 0.84 0.10
C ASN A 49 -14.83 1.64 -1.09
N SER A 50 -15.68 2.64 -0.84
CA SER A 50 -16.29 3.50 -1.87
C SER A 50 -15.25 4.18 -2.80
N ASP A 51 -14.00 4.31 -2.34
CA ASP A 51 -12.89 4.90 -3.08
C ASP A 51 -11.93 3.85 -3.69
N TYR A 52 -12.44 2.64 -4.03
CA TYR A 52 -11.64 1.55 -4.59
C TYR A 52 -10.75 1.99 -5.76
N ASP A 53 -11.31 2.65 -6.79
CA ASP A 53 -10.56 3.09 -7.99
C ASP A 53 -9.39 4.02 -7.61
N PHE A 54 -9.63 4.96 -6.69
CA PHE A 54 -8.61 5.85 -6.18
C PHE A 54 -7.53 5.10 -5.39
N ASN A 55 -7.94 4.21 -4.48
CA ASN A 55 -7.05 3.45 -3.62
C ASN A 55 -6.19 2.44 -4.41
N ALA A 56 -6.80 1.70 -5.34
CA ALA A 56 -6.13 0.79 -6.25
C ALA A 56 -5.15 1.55 -7.16
N GLY A 57 -5.57 2.68 -7.74
CA GLY A 57 -4.71 3.53 -8.54
C GLY A 57 -3.52 4.10 -7.76
N LEU A 58 -3.74 4.49 -6.50
CA LEU A 58 -2.70 4.97 -5.60
C LEU A 58 -1.71 3.85 -5.27
N LEU A 59 -2.18 2.67 -4.88
CA LEU A 59 -1.32 1.51 -4.62
C LEU A 59 -0.46 1.16 -5.83
N ARG A 60 -1.04 1.09 -7.03
CA ARG A 60 -0.29 0.82 -8.27
C ARG A 60 0.82 1.84 -8.51
N LYS A 61 0.52 3.14 -8.35
CA LYS A 61 1.51 4.21 -8.50
C LYS A 61 2.63 4.11 -7.46
N VAL A 62 2.29 3.79 -6.21
CA VAL A 62 3.28 3.60 -5.14
C VAL A 62 4.17 2.41 -5.46
N MET A 63 3.59 1.25 -5.80
CA MET A 63 4.34 0.04 -6.15
C MET A 63 5.27 0.27 -7.36
N ALA A 64 4.77 0.93 -8.41
CA ALA A 64 5.58 1.29 -9.57
C ALA A 64 6.76 2.20 -9.17
N THR A 65 6.49 3.21 -8.33
CA THR A 65 7.53 4.14 -7.83
C THR A 65 8.60 3.41 -7.04
N LEU A 66 8.22 2.46 -6.17
CA LEU A 66 9.15 1.68 -5.37
C LEU A 66 9.99 0.74 -6.25
N GLY A 67 9.35 0.08 -7.23
CA GLY A 67 10.03 -0.76 -8.20
C GLY A 67 11.05 0.01 -9.04
N GLU A 68 10.69 1.20 -9.55
CA GLU A 68 11.62 2.07 -10.30
C GLU A 68 12.83 2.50 -9.46
N LEU A 69 12.62 2.75 -8.17
CA LEU A 69 13.67 3.20 -7.25
C LEU A 69 14.44 2.03 -6.62
N SER A 70 14.09 0.78 -6.94
CA SER A 70 14.65 -0.43 -6.34
C SER A 70 14.62 -0.38 -4.81
N ILE A 71 13.49 0.09 -4.26
CA ILE A 71 13.27 0.18 -2.82
C ILE A 71 12.50 -1.05 -2.35
N ASP A 72 13.09 -1.77 -1.41
CA ASP A 72 12.40 -2.85 -0.72
C ASP A 72 11.21 -2.34 0.09
N SER A 73 10.10 -3.07 -0.03
CA SER A 73 8.86 -2.78 0.67
C SER A 73 8.24 -4.07 1.19
N ARG A 74 7.68 -4.01 2.40
CA ARG A 74 6.89 -5.10 2.97
C ARG A 74 5.43 -4.73 2.89
N ILE A 75 4.65 -5.57 2.22
CA ILE A 75 3.24 -5.36 1.99
C ILE A 75 2.49 -6.39 2.79
N TYR A 76 1.48 -5.97 3.52
CA TYR A 76 0.61 -6.85 4.29
C TYR A 76 -0.84 -6.64 3.86
N GLU A 77 -1.52 -7.73 3.60
CA GLU A 77 -2.97 -7.75 3.47
C GLU A 77 -3.56 -8.20 4.80
N LEU A 78 -4.16 -7.26 5.51
CA LEU A 78 -4.85 -7.53 6.76
C LEU A 78 -6.35 -7.77 6.52
N PRO A 79 -6.95 -8.68 7.28
CA PRO A 79 -8.40 -8.84 7.28
C PRO A 79 -9.09 -7.62 7.89
N GLU A 80 -10.38 -7.51 7.62
CA GLU A 80 -11.20 -6.38 8.03
C GLU A 80 -11.17 -6.14 9.55
N GLY A 81 -10.93 -4.88 9.94
CA GLY A 81 -10.93 -4.47 11.34
C GLY A 81 -9.66 -4.88 12.11
N GLU A 82 -8.74 -5.62 11.48
CA GLU A 82 -7.42 -5.88 12.05
C GLU A 82 -6.42 -4.79 11.67
N THR A 83 -5.53 -4.55 12.60
CA THR A 83 -4.35 -3.68 12.49
C THR A 83 -3.10 -4.54 12.66
N ILE A 84 -1.95 -3.96 12.33
CA ILE A 84 -0.66 -4.63 12.52
C ILE A 84 -0.45 -5.07 13.98
N ASP A 85 -0.92 -4.29 14.96
CA ASP A 85 -0.82 -4.66 16.38
C ASP A 85 -1.80 -5.75 16.81
N THR A 86 -2.91 -5.94 16.09
CA THR A 86 -3.96 -6.90 16.47
C THR A 86 -3.90 -8.20 15.68
N CYS A 87 -3.33 -8.17 14.48
CA CYS A 87 -3.24 -9.33 13.61
C CYS A 87 -2.21 -10.35 14.15
N THR A 88 -2.74 -11.45 14.67
CA THR A 88 -1.94 -12.52 15.29
C THR A 88 -1.08 -13.29 14.25
N PHE A 89 -1.42 -13.18 12.97
CA PHE A 89 -0.76 -13.89 11.87
C PHE A 89 -0.11 -12.95 10.86
N LEU A 90 0.50 -11.86 11.34
CA LEU A 90 1.14 -10.85 10.50
C LEU A 90 2.06 -11.43 9.41
N ASP A 91 2.86 -12.43 9.79
CA ASP A 91 3.84 -13.09 8.91
C ASP A 91 3.15 -13.82 7.74
N LYS A 92 1.93 -14.33 7.95
CA LYS A 92 1.11 -14.97 6.92
C LYS A 92 0.33 -13.98 6.07
N CYS A 93 0.12 -12.77 6.59
CA CYS A 93 -0.51 -11.66 5.87
C CYS A 93 0.48 -10.93 4.94
N GLN A 94 1.77 -11.22 5.03
CA GLN A 94 2.76 -10.61 4.15
C GLN A 94 2.57 -11.14 2.71
N ILE A 95 2.39 -10.22 1.77
CA ILE A 95 2.23 -10.51 0.36
C ILE A 95 3.33 -9.84 -0.46
N SER A 96 3.65 -10.42 -1.62
CA SER A 96 4.57 -9.83 -2.58
C SER A 96 3.87 -8.76 -3.43
N THR A 97 4.64 -7.88 -4.08
CA THR A 97 4.13 -6.91 -5.06
C THR A 97 3.33 -7.58 -6.17
N GLU A 98 3.76 -8.75 -6.63
CA GLU A 98 3.07 -9.57 -7.63
C GLU A 98 1.69 -10.05 -7.13
N VAL A 99 1.61 -10.47 -5.86
CA VAL A 99 0.36 -10.91 -5.24
C VAL A 99 -0.58 -9.72 -5.09
N LEU A 100 -0.10 -8.56 -4.63
CA LEU A 100 -0.90 -7.33 -4.56
C LEU A 100 -1.42 -6.94 -5.96
N ALA A 101 -0.59 -7.03 -7.00
CA ALA A 101 -1.01 -6.72 -8.36
C ALA A 101 -2.11 -7.68 -8.85
N ASN A 102 -2.02 -8.98 -8.52
CA ASN A 102 -3.07 -9.94 -8.83
C ASN A 102 -4.37 -9.61 -8.09
N ILE A 103 -4.31 -9.31 -6.78
CA ILE A 103 -5.47 -8.90 -5.99
C ILE A 103 -6.16 -7.68 -6.63
N LEU A 104 -5.38 -6.68 -7.03
CA LEU A 104 -5.90 -5.48 -7.69
C LEU A 104 -6.52 -5.79 -9.06
N ASN A 105 -5.95 -6.71 -9.83
CA ASN A 105 -6.50 -7.10 -11.14
C ASN A 105 -7.80 -7.92 -10.99
N GLU A 106 -7.86 -8.81 -10.00
CA GLU A 106 -9.07 -9.57 -9.68
C GLU A 106 -10.18 -8.66 -9.16
N ALA A 107 -9.84 -7.71 -8.29
CA ALA A 107 -10.77 -6.72 -7.78
C ALA A 107 -11.27 -5.76 -8.87
N ASP A 108 -10.42 -5.35 -9.81
CA ASP A 108 -10.84 -4.58 -11.00
C ASP A 108 -11.84 -5.35 -11.85
N ALA A 109 -11.56 -6.63 -12.11
CA ALA A 109 -12.43 -7.48 -12.92
C ALA A 109 -13.80 -7.70 -12.25
N GLU A 110 -13.83 -7.81 -10.92
CA GLU A 110 -15.07 -7.91 -10.16
C GLU A 110 -15.83 -6.58 -10.12
N PHE A 111 -15.12 -5.46 -9.95
CA PHE A 111 -15.72 -4.12 -9.95
C PHE A 111 -16.34 -3.78 -11.32
N ASP A 112 -15.65 -4.11 -12.42
CA ASP A 112 -16.15 -3.92 -13.79
C ASP A 112 -17.41 -4.75 -14.06
N ARG A 113 -17.46 -6.01 -13.57
CA ARG A 113 -18.67 -6.84 -13.64
C ARG A 113 -19.85 -6.21 -12.91
N GLN A 114 -19.62 -5.67 -11.71
CA GLN A 114 -20.69 -5.08 -10.90
C GLN A 114 -21.15 -3.71 -11.40
N GLN A 115 -20.30 -2.96 -12.12
CA GLN A 115 -20.68 -1.69 -12.77
C GLN A 115 -21.25 -1.86 -14.19
N GLY A 116 -21.02 -3.02 -14.80
CA GLY A 116 -21.50 -3.36 -16.14
C GLY A 116 -22.94 -3.89 -16.22
N GLU A 117 -23.68 -3.96 -15.10
CA GLU A 117 -25.10 -4.33 -15.03
C GLU A 117 -26.06 -3.13 -14.92
#